data_AF-A0A1V4XV98-F1
#
_entry.id   AF-A0A1V4XV98-F1
#
_cell.length_a   1.000
_cell.length_b   1.000
_cell.length_c   1.000
_cell.angle_alpha   90.00
_cell.angle_beta   90.00
_cell.angle_gamma   90.00
#
_symmetry.space_group_name_H-M   'P 1'
#
loop_
_entity.id
_entity.type
_entity.pdbx_description
1 polymer ?
#
loop_
_entity_poly.entity_id
_entity_poly.type
_entity_poly.pdbx_seq_one_letter_code
_entity_poly.pdbx_strand_id
1 'polypeptide(L)'
;MKIICSNKIILQDVPSRFTRIIRERLTMPNPVYAEAEKRGRWTGNISRELRFYEDTPEGLIIPRGFARQLLRLATQYEVSWELDDRRRVLPEVEFIFTGKLRDYQMEAVQDVLKHDHGVLFCPTGGGKTIIALAVIAKQGQPALVIVHTKELLHQWIDRAVQFLGMEQDEIGIIGGGKKRIGERLTIGIVNSIYPIAEEIREHFGFAIVDECHHCPSRTFTEAVSAFDCRFMLGLSATPYRRDGLSKLIYWHLGDQVHAVKKSRLIRERSIIKPEIVIRQTGFISSFNLTEKYPAGISDLTGNPERNKLIVDDVVDYFRGNDGPVLILSDRKSHCLTLSEMLVDEGIRAEPLIGDLSTSKRREVVAAIRAGEVQAICATGNLIGEGFDLPAASALFLAMPIKFSGRVIQYAGRVLRPAPGKNRAVIYDYVDSREPVLVASGKACQRAYQKLTA
;
A
#
# COMPACT_ATOMS: atom_id res chain seq x y z
N MET A 1 -18.17 -15.11 30.13
CA MET A 1 -18.13 -15.11 28.66
C MET A 1 -17.07 -16.10 28.20
N LYS A 2 -17.44 -17.04 27.33
CA LYS A 2 -16.45 -17.92 26.69
C LYS A 2 -16.07 -17.33 25.33
N ILE A 3 -14.77 -17.27 25.07
CA ILE A 3 -14.18 -16.75 23.84
C ILE A 3 -13.57 -17.93 23.09
N ILE A 4 -14.14 -18.31 21.96
CA ILE A 4 -13.54 -19.32 21.07
C ILE A 4 -12.83 -18.56 19.94
N CYS A 5 -11.51 -18.68 19.86
CA CYS A 5 -10.68 -17.98 18.89
C CYS A 5 -10.16 -18.95 17.82
N SER A 6 -10.46 -18.70 16.55
CA SER A 6 -10.01 -19.51 15.40
C SER A 6 -9.63 -18.60 14.22
N ASN A 7 -10.24 -18.76 13.04
CA ASN A 7 -10.21 -17.75 11.97
C ASN A 7 -11.13 -16.55 12.29
N LYS A 8 -12.19 -16.78 13.09
CA LYS A 8 -13.06 -15.77 13.70
C LYS A 8 -13.09 -15.95 15.22
N ILE A 9 -13.70 -14.98 15.92
CA ILE A 9 -14.00 -15.12 17.35
C ILE A 9 -15.48 -15.39 17.52
N ILE A 10 -15.81 -16.42 18.29
CA ILE A 10 -17.18 -16.73 18.71
C ILE A 10 -17.29 -16.44 20.20
N LEU A 11 -18.25 -15.60 20.57
CA LEU A 11 -18.52 -15.25 21.96
C LEU A 11 -19.79 -15.93 22.45
N GLN A 12 -19.65 -16.69 23.52
CA GLN A 12 -20.75 -17.39 24.19
C GLN A 12 -20.98 -16.80 25.59
N ASP A 13 -22.23 -16.86 26.05
CA ASP A 13 -22.64 -16.40 27.38
C ASP A 13 -22.19 -14.96 27.67
N VAL A 14 -22.43 -14.08 26.70
CA VAL A 14 -22.08 -12.67 26.76
C VAL A 14 -23.20 -11.90 27.47
N PRO A 15 -22.91 -11.13 28.53
CA PRO A 15 -23.93 -10.30 29.18
C PRO A 15 -24.55 -9.31 28.18
N SER A 16 -25.88 -9.17 28.17
CA SER A 16 -26.60 -8.36 27.16
C SER A 16 -26.09 -6.92 27.04
N ARG A 17 -25.69 -6.31 28.17
CA ARG A 17 -25.08 -4.98 28.19
C ARG A 17 -23.74 -4.94 27.44
N PHE A 18 -22.91 -5.97 27.61
CA PHE A 18 -21.62 -6.08 26.96
C PHE A 18 -21.76 -6.42 25.47
N THR A 19 -22.72 -7.27 25.10
CA THR A 19 -23.12 -7.52 23.71
C THR A 19 -23.43 -6.23 22.97
N ARG A 20 -24.20 -5.31 23.59
CA ARG A 20 -24.52 -4.02 22.98
C ARG A 20 -23.28 -3.18 22.72
N ILE A 21 -22.36 -3.11 23.68
CA ILE A 21 -21.08 -2.38 23.55
C ILE A 21 -20.24 -2.94 22.39
N ILE A 22 -20.15 -4.27 22.27
CA ILE A 22 -19.42 -4.91 21.17
C ILE A 22 -20.05 -4.57 19.81
N ARG A 23 -21.38 -4.69 19.70
CA ARG A 23 -22.13 -4.39 18.46
C ARG A 23 -21.96 -2.92 18.06
N GLU A 24 -22.07 -1.98 19.00
CA GLU A 24 -21.82 -0.56 18.76
C GLU A 24 -20.40 -0.32 18.25
N ARG A 25 -19.40 -0.99 18.84
CA ARG A 25 -17.99 -0.86 18.44
C ARG A 25 -17.72 -1.40 17.04
N LEU A 26 -18.40 -2.47 16.63
CA LEU A 26 -18.26 -3.15 15.34
C LEU A 26 -19.27 -2.68 14.28
N THR A 27 -20.00 -1.59 14.56
CA THR A 27 -20.88 -0.90 13.60
C THR A 27 -20.22 0.38 13.14
N MET A 28 -20.34 0.70 11.84
CA MET A 28 -19.90 1.99 11.32
C MET A 28 -20.82 2.52 10.22
N PRO A 29 -20.86 3.85 9.99
CA PRO A 29 -21.59 4.42 8.86
C PRO A 29 -21.05 3.87 7.53
N ASN A 30 -21.95 3.57 6.60
CA ASN A 30 -21.56 3.12 5.26
C ASN A 30 -21.15 4.32 4.39
N PRO A 31 -19.87 4.46 3.99
CA PRO A 31 -19.42 5.58 3.16
C PRO A 31 -20.13 5.62 1.80
N VAL A 32 -20.49 4.46 1.25
CA VAL A 32 -21.19 4.35 -0.04
C VAL A 32 -22.60 4.93 0.07
N TYR A 33 -23.30 4.65 1.17
CA TYR A 33 -24.61 5.26 1.44
C TYR A 33 -24.48 6.77 1.59
N ALA A 34 -23.53 7.24 2.41
CA ALA A 34 -23.32 8.66 2.62
C ALA A 34 -22.94 9.42 1.34
N GLU A 35 -22.16 8.80 0.44
CA GLU A 35 -21.81 9.38 -0.86
C GLU A 35 -22.99 9.38 -1.85
N ALA A 36 -23.80 8.31 -1.85
CA ALA A 36 -25.01 8.23 -2.67
C ALA A 36 -26.07 9.24 -2.24
N GLU A 37 -26.31 9.37 -0.93
CA GLU A 37 -27.23 10.34 -0.34
C GLU A 37 -26.80 11.78 -0.64
N LYS A 38 -25.50 12.11 -0.46
CA LYS A 38 -24.94 13.43 -0.84
C LYS A 38 -25.09 13.77 -2.32
N ARG A 39 -25.14 12.76 -3.20
CA ARG A 39 -25.29 12.93 -4.64
C ARG A 39 -26.75 12.84 -5.11
N GLY A 40 -27.72 12.72 -4.20
CA GLY A 40 -29.13 12.54 -4.55
C GLY A 40 -29.41 11.26 -5.34
N ARG A 41 -28.55 10.24 -5.21
CA ARG A 41 -28.74 8.94 -5.87
C ARG A 41 -29.67 8.07 -5.03
N TRP A 42 -30.39 7.16 -5.69
CA TRP A 42 -31.25 6.20 -5.00
C TRP A 42 -30.43 5.28 -4.07
N THR A 43 -30.87 5.16 -2.82
CA THR A 43 -30.17 4.45 -1.74
C THR A 43 -30.87 3.19 -1.24
N GLY A 44 -32.01 2.79 -1.84
CA GLY A 44 -32.86 1.71 -1.31
C GLY A 44 -32.17 0.35 -1.14
N ASN A 45 -31.16 0.04 -1.97
CA ASN A 45 -30.37 -1.20 -1.86
C ASN A 45 -29.05 -1.04 -1.10
N ILE A 46 -28.79 0.13 -0.50
CA ILE A 46 -27.53 0.42 0.19
C ILE A 46 -27.84 0.53 1.68
N SER A 47 -27.26 -0.37 2.49
CA SER A 47 -27.38 -0.26 3.94
C SER A 47 -26.77 1.05 4.44
N ARG A 48 -27.44 1.71 5.39
CA ARG A 48 -26.94 2.92 6.07
C ARG A 48 -25.69 2.65 6.90
N GLU A 49 -25.58 1.45 7.44
CA GLU A 49 -24.51 1.02 8.33
C GLU A 49 -23.88 -0.28 7.85
N LEU A 50 -22.59 -0.43 8.12
CA LEU A 50 -21.86 -1.68 7.96
C LEU A 50 -21.70 -2.30 9.35
N ARG A 51 -22.12 -3.56 9.48
CA ARG A 51 -22.03 -4.36 10.71
C ARG A 51 -21.02 -5.46 10.49
N PHE A 52 -20.05 -5.56 11.39
CA PHE A 52 -19.00 -6.58 11.35
C PHE A 52 -19.14 -7.52 12.53
N TYR A 53 -20.35 -8.07 12.67
CA TYR A 53 -20.68 -9.12 13.62
C TYR A 53 -21.88 -9.89 13.07
N GLU A 54 -22.05 -11.12 13.53
CA GLU A 54 -23.14 -12.00 13.13
C GLU A 54 -23.68 -12.73 14.36
N ASP A 55 -25.00 -12.72 14.53
CA ASP A 55 -25.67 -13.48 15.57
C ASP A 55 -25.96 -14.88 15.04
N THR A 56 -25.44 -15.89 15.72
CA THR A 56 -25.62 -17.30 15.38
C THR A 56 -26.16 -18.07 16.58
N PRO A 57 -26.79 -19.25 16.38
CA PRO A 57 -27.18 -20.12 17.49
C PRO A 57 -26.02 -20.43 18.45
N GLU A 58 -24.79 -20.48 17.94
CA GLU A 58 -23.58 -20.77 18.69
C GLU A 58 -23.02 -19.56 19.46
N GLY A 59 -23.51 -18.34 19.19
CA GLY A 59 -23.07 -17.11 19.85
C GLY A 59 -22.88 -15.92 18.91
N LEU A 60 -22.24 -14.86 19.42
CA LEU A 60 -21.90 -13.67 18.63
C LEU A 60 -20.55 -13.88 17.93
N ILE A 61 -20.56 -13.91 16.60
CA ILE A 61 -19.35 -14.00 15.78
C ILE A 61 -18.81 -12.60 15.51
N ILE A 62 -17.52 -12.39 15.73
CA ILE A 62 -16.82 -11.13 15.46
C ILE A 62 -15.47 -11.36 14.74
N PRO A 63 -14.93 -10.34 14.05
CA PRO A 63 -13.62 -10.38 13.44
C PRO A 63 -12.48 -10.62 14.45
N ARG A 64 -11.54 -11.47 14.07
CA ARG A 64 -10.45 -11.91 14.97
C ARG A 64 -9.50 -10.80 15.40
N GLY A 65 -9.16 -9.87 14.52
CA GLY A 65 -8.28 -8.74 14.87
C GLY A 65 -8.84 -7.85 15.99
N PHE A 66 -10.13 -7.95 16.29
CA PHE A 66 -10.76 -7.27 17.42
C PHE A 66 -10.44 -7.92 18.79
N ALA A 67 -9.77 -9.08 18.86
CA ALA A 67 -9.45 -9.80 20.09
C ALA A 67 -8.90 -8.89 21.20
N ARG A 68 -7.84 -8.13 20.91
CA ARG A 68 -7.20 -7.26 21.91
C ARG A 68 -8.09 -6.10 22.36
N GLN A 69 -8.94 -5.58 21.47
CA GLN A 69 -9.92 -4.57 21.84
C GLN A 69 -11.02 -5.18 22.72
N LEU A 70 -11.49 -6.38 22.38
CA LEU A 70 -12.46 -7.14 23.16
C LEU A 70 -11.94 -7.40 24.59
N LEU A 71 -10.72 -7.92 24.73
CA LEU A 71 -10.14 -8.21 26.05
C LEU A 71 -10.00 -6.94 26.90
N ARG A 72 -9.57 -5.82 26.29
CA ARG A 72 -9.51 -4.51 26.97
C ARG A 72 -10.89 -4.03 27.43
N LEU A 73 -11.91 -4.19 26.58
CA LEU A 73 -13.29 -3.87 26.93
C LEU A 73 -13.78 -4.80 28.04
N ALA A 74 -13.50 -6.10 27.98
CA ALA A 74 -13.92 -7.05 29.01
C ALA A 74 -13.32 -6.67 30.38
N THR A 75 -12.03 -6.32 30.43
CA THR A 75 -11.39 -5.81 31.64
C THR A 75 -12.02 -4.49 32.11
N GLN A 76 -12.23 -3.53 31.20
CA GLN A 76 -12.81 -2.22 31.54
C GLN A 76 -14.24 -2.32 32.11
N TYR A 77 -15.03 -3.27 31.62
CA TYR A 77 -16.41 -3.50 32.05
C TYR A 77 -16.53 -4.66 33.03
N GLU A 78 -15.41 -5.12 33.61
CA GLU A 78 -15.35 -6.17 34.65
C GLU A 78 -16.04 -7.49 34.25
N VAL A 79 -16.00 -7.82 32.95
CA VAL A 79 -16.55 -9.07 32.41
C VAL A 79 -15.50 -10.15 32.48
N SER A 80 -15.75 -11.18 33.29
CA SER A 80 -14.91 -12.38 33.35
C SER A 80 -14.98 -13.19 32.06
N TRP A 81 -13.83 -13.68 31.60
CA TRP A 81 -13.70 -14.40 30.35
C TRP A 81 -12.79 -15.62 30.46
N GLU A 82 -13.07 -16.60 29.60
CA GLU A 82 -12.26 -17.79 29.37
C GLU A 82 -11.93 -17.87 27.87
N LEU A 83 -10.69 -18.22 27.53
CA LEU A 83 -10.22 -18.29 26.14
C LEU A 83 -9.95 -19.75 25.74
N ASP A 84 -10.69 -20.21 24.74
CA ASP A 84 -10.45 -21.44 23.97
C ASP A 84 -9.75 -21.04 22.67
N ASP A 85 -8.41 -21.12 22.66
CA ASP A 85 -7.59 -20.73 21.51
C ASP A 85 -7.36 -21.91 20.57
N ARG A 86 -8.09 -21.91 19.45
CA ARG A 86 -8.05 -22.90 18.38
C ARG A 86 -7.30 -22.40 17.15
N ARG A 87 -6.50 -21.35 17.30
CA ARG A 87 -5.70 -20.84 16.18
C ARG A 87 -4.57 -21.82 15.85
N ARG A 88 -4.29 -21.93 14.56
CA ARG A 88 -3.36 -22.91 14.02
C ARG A 88 -1.91 -22.48 14.26
N VAL A 89 -1.14 -23.39 14.85
CA VAL A 89 0.32 -23.37 14.90
C VAL A 89 0.80 -24.65 14.22
N LEU A 90 1.80 -24.51 13.36
CA LEU A 90 2.39 -25.61 12.60
C LEU A 90 3.80 -25.92 13.14
N PRO A 91 4.39 -27.07 12.76
CA PRO A 91 5.79 -27.36 13.07
C PRO A 91 6.71 -26.23 12.64
N GLU A 92 7.77 -26.01 13.41
CA GLU A 92 8.73 -24.95 13.15
C GLU A 92 9.49 -25.21 11.85
N VAL A 93 9.69 -24.16 11.05
CA VAL A 93 10.49 -24.21 9.82
C VAL A 93 11.65 -23.22 9.90
N GLU A 94 12.82 -23.66 9.46
CA GLU A 94 14.03 -22.85 9.54
C GLU A 94 14.14 -21.86 8.38
N PHE A 95 14.52 -20.63 8.73
CA PHE A 95 14.89 -19.57 7.80
C PHE A 95 16.24 -18.97 8.20
N ILE A 96 17.11 -18.70 7.23
CA ILE A 96 18.40 -18.07 7.48
C ILE A 96 18.29 -16.60 7.10
N PHE A 97 18.10 -15.71 8.09
CA PHE A 97 18.06 -14.29 7.81
C PHE A 97 19.47 -13.70 7.65
N THR A 98 19.84 -13.36 6.41
CA THR A 98 21.19 -12.83 6.07
C THR A 98 21.27 -11.30 6.09
N GLY A 99 20.15 -10.60 6.32
CA GLY A 99 20.10 -9.15 6.34
C GLY A 99 20.64 -8.53 7.63
N LYS A 100 21.22 -7.32 7.52
CA LYS A 100 21.52 -6.48 8.69
C LYS A 100 20.38 -5.49 8.91
N LEU A 101 19.67 -5.63 10.02
CA LEU A 101 18.62 -4.69 10.43
C LEU A 101 19.24 -3.40 10.98
N ARG A 102 18.63 -2.26 10.63
CA ARG A 102 18.86 -0.98 11.31
C ARG A 102 18.17 -0.97 12.68
N ASP A 103 18.58 -0.09 13.58
CA ASP A 103 18.06 -0.04 14.95
C ASP A 103 16.53 0.10 14.99
N TYR A 104 15.96 1.03 14.22
CA TYR A 104 14.50 1.17 14.14
C TYR A 104 13.80 -0.05 13.53
N GLN A 105 14.47 -0.81 12.67
CA GLN A 105 13.92 -2.04 12.09
C GLN A 105 13.93 -3.14 13.14
N MET A 106 14.99 -3.23 13.95
CA MET A 106 15.09 -4.18 15.05
C MET A 106 14.02 -3.93 16.12
N GLU A 107 13.79 -2.66 16.50
CA GLU A 107 12.69 -2.28 17.39
C GLU A 107 11.34 -2.68 16.81
N ALA A 108 11.11 -2.41 15.51
CA ALA A 108 9.87 -2.79 14.84
C ALA A 108 9.66 -4.32 14.84
N VAL A 109 10.71 -5.11 14.58
CA VAL A 109 10.65 -6.58 14.66
C VAL A 109 10.30 -7.04 16.08
N GLN A 110 10.97 -6.49 17.10
CA GLN A 110 10.71 -6.85 18.49
C GLN A 110 9.28 -6.52 18.93
N ASP A 111 8.76 -5.36 18.55
CA ASP A 111 7.39 -4.98 18.89
C ASP A 111 6.35 -5.82 18.18
N VAL A 112 6.60 -6.21 16.92
CA VAL A 112 5.73 -7.15 16.20
C VAL A 112 5.71 -8.52 16.88
N LEU A 113 6.86 -9.07 17.24
CA LEU A 113 6.96 -10.41 17.84
C LEU A 113 6.34 -10.53 19.25
N LYS A 114 6.07 -9.40 19.94
CA LYS A 114 5.31 -9.39 21.21
C LYS A 114 3.82 -9.66 21.01
N HIS A 115 3.35 -9.72 19.76
CA HIS A 115 1.95 -9.80 19.42
C HIS A 115 1.69 -10.86 18.37
N ASP A 116 0.68 -11.71 18.59
CA ASP A 116 0.28 -12.70 17.58
C ASP A 116 -0.33 -12.04 16.32
N HIS A 117 -0.99 -10.89 16.49
CA HIS A 117 -1.65 -10.18 15.41
C HIS A 117 -1.43 -8.67 15.54
N GLY A 118 -1.20 -7.99 14.41
CA GLY A 118 -1.07 -6.55 14.41
C GLY A 118 -0.77 -5.93 13.07
N VAL A 119 -0.73 -4.60 13.08
CA VAL A 119 -0.35 -3.79 11.90
C VAL A 119 0.92 -3.02 12.18
N LEU A 120 1.91 -3.20 11.29
CA LEU A 120 3.13 -2.41 11.23
C LEU A 120 2.98 -1.29 10.19
N PHE A 121 3.12 -0.05 10.66
CA PHE A 121 3.25 1.10 9.77
C PHE A 121 4.71 1.42 9.51
N CYS A 122 5.13 1.25 8.25
CA CYS A 122 6.47 1.56 7.80
C CYS A 122 6.40 2.38 6.51
N PRO A 123 6.84 3.65 6.52
CA PRO A 123 6.86 4.49 5.33
C PRO A 123 7.59 3.81 4.16
N THR A 124 7.22 4.19 2.93
CA THR A 124 7.96 3.79 1.72
C THR A 124 9.44 4.14 1.86
N GLY A 125 10.32 3.18 1.55
CA GLY A 125 11.77 3.31 1.76
C GLY A 125 12.28 2.92 3.15
N GLY A 126 11.41 2.72 4.15
CA GLY A 126 11.79 2.30 5.50
C GLY A 126 12.23 0.82 5.62
N GLY A 127 12.16 0.05 4.54
CA GLY A 127 12.53 -1.38 4.54
C GLY A 127 11.44 -2.29 5.09
N LYS A 128 10.17 -1.98 4.82
CA LYS A 128 8.99 -2.77 5.25
C LYS A 128 9.13 -4.26 4.96
N THR A 129 9.51 -4.61 3.74
CA THR A 129 9.74 -6.01 3.32
C THR A 129 10.86 -6.67 4.13
N ILE A 130 11.96 -5.97 4.40
CA ILE A 130 13.08 -6.51 5.20
C ILE A 130 12.65 -6.79 6.65
N ILE A 131 11.89 -5.87 7.25
CA ILE A 131 11.31 -6.07 8.59
C ILE A 131 10.42 -7.32 8.58
N ALA A 132 9.54 -7.45 7.58
CA ALA A 132 8.63 -8.59 7.50
C ALA A 132 9.35 -9.93 7.28
N LEU A 133 10.40 -9.97 6.43
CA LEU A 133 11.24 -11.15 6.24
C LEU A 133 11.97 -11.53 7.55
N ALA A 134 12.47 -10.55 8.31
CA ALA A 134 13.06 -10.81 9.62
C ALA A 134 12.04 -11.34 10.64
N VAL A 135 10.79 -10.87 10.60
CA VAL A 135 9.70 -11.43 11.42
C VAL A 135 9.38 -12.85 11.00
N ILE A 136 9.27 -13.14 9.69
CA ILE A 136 9.06 -14.51 9.16
C ILE A 136 10.14 -15.45 9.69
N ALA A 137 11.40 -15.04 9.59
CA ALA A 137 12.52 -15.86 10.02
C ALA A 137 12.52 -16.13 11.53
N LYS A 138 12.14 -15.14 12.34
CA LYS A 138 12.07 -15.30 13.81
C LYS A 138 10.81 -16.03 14.28
N GLN A 139 9.72 -15.98 13.52
CA GLN A 139 8.46 -16.63 13.88
C GLN A 139 8.52 -18.13 13.62
N GLY A 140 9.32 -18.57 12.62
CA GLY A 140 9.58 -19.99 12.34
C GLY A 140 8.33 -20.77 11.91
N GLN A 141 7.35 -20.12 11.28
CA GLN A 141 6.11 -20.78 10.83
C GLN A 141 6.03 -20.76 9.31
N PRO A 142 5.46 -21.81 8.68
CA PRO A 142 5.09 -21.77 7.27
C PRO A 142 4.27 -20.52 6.97
N ALA A 143 4.80 -19.66 6.10
CA ALA A 143 4.33 -18.30 5.92
C ALA A 143 3.65 -18.09 4.55
N LEU A 144 2.52 -17.39 4.57
CA LEU A 144 1.86 -16.87 3.37
C LEU A 144 1.99 -15.36 3.31
N VAL A 145 2.61 -14.83 2.25
CA VAL A 145 2.63 -13.40 1.94
C VAL A 145 1.57 -13.10 0.89
N ILE A 146 0.59 -12.29 1.26
CA ILE A 146 -0.52 -11.85 0.42
C ILE A 146 -0.21 -10.47 -0.14
N VAL A 147 -0.16 -10.36 -1.47
CA VAL A 147 0.07 -9.12 -2.22
C VAL A 147 -1.09 -8.85 -3.20
N HIS A 148 -1.14 -7.67 -3.80
CA HIS A 148 -2.23 -7.29 -4.73
C HIS A 148 -1.83 -7.28 -6.21
N THR A 149 -0.53 -7.23 -6.54
CA THR A 149 -0.05 -7.25 -7.93
C THR A 149 0.99 -8.34 -8.19
N LYS A 150 1.15 -8.69 -9.47
CA LYS A 150 2.18 -9.63 -9.94
C LYS A 150 3.58 -9.04 -9.75
N GLU A 151 3.74 -7.74 -9.91
CA GLU A 151 5.00 -7.02 -9.73
C GLU A 151 5.49 -7.12 -8.28
N LEU A 152 4.60 -6.89 -7.30
CA LEU A 152 4.93 -7.05 -5.88
C LEU A 152 5.26 -8.50 -5.53
N LEU A 153 4.55 -9.47 -6.12
CA LEU A 153 4.84 -10.88 -5.93
C LEU A 153 6.30 -11.20 -6.30
N HIS A 154 6.76 -10.75 -7.48
CA HIS A 154 8.14 -10.98 -7.90
C HIS A 154 9.14 -10.22 -7.01
N GLN A 155 8.83 -8.98 -6.64
CA GLN A 155 9.67 -8.22 -5.72
C GLN A 155 9.84 -8.93 -4.37
N TRP A 156 8.78 -9.54 -3.84
CA TRP A 156 8.85 -10.31 -2.61
C TRP A 156 9.67 -11.59 -2.77
N ILE A 157 9.57 -12.29 -3.91
CA ILE A 157 10.41 -13.45 -4.23
C ILE A 157 11.89 -13.03 -4.24
N ASP A 158 12.24 -11.99 -4.99
CA ASP A 158 13.63 -11.52 -5.11
C ASP A 158 14.21 -11.15 -3.74
N ARG A 159 13.41 -10.53 -2.87
CA ARG A 159 13.83 -10.16 -1.51
C ARG A 159 13.92 -11.36 -0.58
N ALA A 160 13.02 -12.34 -0.70
CA ALA A 160 13.09 -13.57 0.08
C ALA A 160 14.34 -14.38 -0.28
N VAL A 161 14.65 -14.53 -1.57
CA VAL A 161 15.90 -15.18 -2.02
C VAL A 161 17.12 -14.43 -1.45
N GLN A 162 17.12 -13.10 -1.53
CA GLN A 162 18.22 -12.28 -1.04
C GLN A 162 18.45 -12.39 0.47
N PHE A 163 17.38 -12.45 1.27
CA PHE A 163 17.46 -12.24 2.73
C PHE A 163 17.07 -13.44 3.58
N LEU A 164 16.49 -14.50 3.04
CA LEU A 164 16.06 -15.69 3.80
C LEU A 164 16.88 -16.96 3.50
N GLY A 165 17.92 -16.87 2.67
CA GLY A 165 18.74 -18.03 2.29
C GLY A 165 17.90 -19.12 1.63
N MET A 166 16.97 -18.71 0.76
CA MET A 166 16.07 -19.60 0.04
C MET A 166 16.37 -19.52 -1.45
N GLU A 167 16.25 -20.65 -2.14
CA GLU A 167 16.26 -20.68 -3.59
C GLU A 167 14.86 -20.36 -4.15
N GLN A 168 14.83 -19.82 -5.37
CA GLN A 168 13.58 -19.36 -5.98
C GLN A 168 12.56 -20.50 -6.19
N ASP A 169 13.03 -21.71 -6.41
CA ASP A 169 12.23 -22.91 -6.62
C ASP A 169 11.62 -23.46 -5.31
N GLU A 170 12.17 -23.12 -4.15
CA GLU A 170 11.59 -23.46 -2.84
C GLU A 170 10.36 -22.60 -2.49
N ILE A 171 10.27 -21.40 -3.06
CA ILE A 171 9.21 -20.44 -2.74
C ILE A 171 7.92 -20.79 -3.49
N GLY A 172 6.84 -21.03 -2.75
CA GLY A 172 5.50 -21.22 -3.29
C GLY A 172 4.99 -19.97 -4.02
N ILE A 173 4.23 -20.17 -5.09
CA ILE A 173 3.64 -19.09 -5.90
C ILE A 173 2.17 -19.39 -6.17
N ILE A 174 1.30 -18.46 -5.77
CA ILE A 174 -0.14 -18.50 -6.07
C ILE A 174 -0.52 -17.23 -6.84
N GLY A 175 -0.71 -17.38 -8.15
CA GLY A 175 -1.05 -16.28 -9.05
C GLY A 175 -0.23 -16.29 -10.33
N GLY A 176 -0.68 -15.50 -11.33
CA GLY A 176 -0.02 -15.44 -12.63
C GLY A 176 0.01 -16.77 -13.38
N GLY A 177 -0.98 -17.64 -13.16
CA GLY A 177 -1.10 -18.97 -13.78
C GLY A 177 -0.47 -20.13 -12.98
N LYS A 178 0.16 -19.84 -11.82
CA LYS A 178 0.77 -20.86 -10.95
C LYS A 178 -0.06 -21.06 -9.67
N LYS A 179 -0.18 -22.31 -9.22
CA LYS A 179 -0.78 -22.71 -7.93
C LYS A 179 0.14 -23.74 -7.27
N ARG A 180 1.24 -23.27 -6.67
CA ARG A 180 2.22 -24.10 -5.94
C ARG A 180 2.38 -23.58 -4.53
N ILE A 181 2.16 -24.42 -3.54
CA ILE A 181 2.43 -24.12 -2.13
C ILE A 181 3.88 -24.53 -1.84
N GLY A 182 4.66 -23.63 -1.26
CA GLY A 182 6.02 -23.93 -0.80
C GLY A 182 5.97 -24.43 0.64
N GLU A 183 6.94 -25.27 1.02
CA GLU A 183 6.98 -25.87 2.36
C GLU A 183 7.19 -24.84 3.47
N ARG A 184 8.00 -23.80 3.19
CA ARG A 184 8.36 -22.75 4.17
C ARG A 184 7.69 -21.41 3.89
N LEU A 185 7.74 -20.94 2.65
CA LEU A 185 7.22 -19.63 2.25
C LEU A 185 6.41 -19.76 0.96
N THR A 186 5.22 -19.16 0.95
CA THR A 186 4.40 -18.98 -0.25
C THR A 186 4.08 -17.50 -0.42
N ILE A 187 4.17 -16.99 -1.65
CA ILE A 187 3.78 -15.62 -1.99
C ILE A 187 2.64 -15.70 -3.00
N GLY A 188 1.53 -15.00 -2.74
CA GLY A 188 0.37 -15.06 -3.61
C GLY A 188 -0.39 -13.76 -3.76
N ILE A 189 -1.05 -13.63 -4.91
CA ILE A 189 -1.90 -12.49 -5.23
C ILE A 189 -3.28 -12.72 -4.61
N VAL A 190 -3.82 -11.73 -3.91
CA VAL A 190 -5.10 -11.82 -3.18
C VAL A 190 -6.25 -12.36 -4.04
N ASN A 191 -6.37 -11.92 -5.29
CA ASN A 191 -7.43 -12.37 -6.20
C ASN A 191 -7.27 -13.84 -6.64
N SER A 192 -6.06 -14.39 -6.57
CA SER A 192 -5.78 -15.80 -6.85
C SER A 192 -5.85 -16.66 -5.59
N ILE A 193 -5.61 -16.08 -4.40
CA ILE A 193 -5.75 -16.76 -3.11
C ILE A 193 -7.23 -16.90 -2.73
N TYR A 194 -8.02 -15.83 -2.91
CA TYR A 194 -9.41 -15.77 -2.47
C TYR A 194 -10.25 -17.01 -2.82
N PRO A 195 -10.25 -17.51 -4.08
CA PRO A 195 -11.08 -18.66 -4.45
C PRO A 195 -10.67 -19.99 -3.80
N ILE A 196 -9.42 -20.08 -3.31
CA ILE A 196 -8.82 -21.31 -2.80
C ILE A 196 -8.41 -21.20 -1.33
N ALA A 197 -8.78 -20.09 -0.66
CA ALA A 197 -8.27 -19.76 0.67
C ALA A 197 -8.59 -20.86 1.69
N GLU A 198 -9.81 -21.41 1.63
CA GLU A 198 -10.24 -22.53 2.48
C GLU A 198 -9.47 -23.83 2.21
N GLU A 199 -9.10 -24.10 0.94
CA GLU A 199 -8.32 -25.29 0.57
C GLU A 199 -6.89 -25.22 1.11
N ILE A 200 -6.30 -24.02 1.12
CA ILE A 200 -4.87 -23.85 1.42
C ILE A 200 -4.58 -23.42 2.86
N ARG A 201 -5.61 -23.03 3.63
CA ARG A 201 -5.43 -22.43 4.97
C ARG A 201 -4.60 -23.31 5.92
N GLU A 202 -4.71 -24.62 5.77
CA GLU A 202 -4.09 -25.59 6.67
C GLU A 202 -2.55 -25.63 6.57
N HIS A 203 -1.99 -25.09 5.48
CA HIS A 203 -0.57 -25.07 5.21
C HIS A 203 0.18 -23.90 5.86
N PHE A 204 -0.52 -22.94 6.48
CA PHE A 204 0.10 -21.71 6.97
C PHE A 204 -0.11 -21.50 8.47
N GLY A 205 0.98 -21.25 9.19
CA GLY A 205 0.98 -20.83 10.59
C GLY A 205 1.11 -19.30 10.74
N PHE A 206 1.51 -18.61 9.66
CA PHE A 206 1.70 -17.16 9.65
C PHE A 206 1.21 -16.53 8.32
N ALA A 207 0.33 -15.54 8.39
CA ALA A 207 -0.08 -14.76 7.23
C ALA A 207 0.40 -13.30 7.31
N ILE A 208 1.03 -12.82 6.24
CA ILE A 208 1.52 -11.46 6.09
C ILE A 208 0.76 -10.81 4.95
N VAL A 209 0.28 -9.60 5.19
CA VAL A 209 -0.59 -8.91 4.26
C VAL A 209 0.02 -7.57 3.87
N ASP A 210 0.57 -7.49 2.66
CA ASP A 210 1.22 -6.28 2.17
C ASP A 210 0.23 -5.27 1.60
N GLU A 211 0.56 -4.00 1.79
CA GLU A 211 -0.28 -2.84 1.53
C GLU A 211 -1.72 -3.01 2.02
N CYS A 212 -1.86 -3.43 3.28
CA CYS A 212 -3.16 -3.68 3.92
C CYS A 212 -4.07 -2.44 3.99
N HIS A 213 -3.57 -1.25 3.64
CA HIS A 213 -4.40 -0.05 3.48
C HIS A 213 -5.24 -0.05 2.19
N HIS A 214 -4.94 -0.91 1.22
CA HIS A 214 -5.82 -1.23 0.10
C HIS A 214 -6.94 -2.21 0.50
N CYS A 215 -6.99 -2.67 1.74
CA CYS A 215 -8.04 -3.56 2.24
C CYS A 215 -9.36 -2.81 2.46
N PRO A 216 -10.27 -2.76 1.46
CA PRO A 216 -11.67 -3.15 1.73
C PRO A 216 -12.34 -3.83 0.53
N SER A 217 -11.60 -4.45 -0.40
CA SER A 217 -12.30 -5.33 -1.33
C SER A 217 -12.88 -6.46 -0.49
N ARG A 218 -14.18 -6.75 -0.66
CA ARG A 218 -14.85 -7.90 -0.04
C ARG A 218 -13.97 -9.16 -0.17
N THR A 219 -13.39 -9.33 -1.37
CA THR A 219 -12.40 -10.34 -1.72
C THR A 219 -11.20 -10.42 -0.77
N PHE A 220 -10.61 -9.29 -0.37
CA PHE A 220 -9.47 -9.28 0.53
C PHE A 220 -9.88 -9.60 1.97
N THR A 221 -10.97 -9.00 2.45
CA THR A 221 -11.49 -9.26 3.80
C THR A 221 -11.86 -10.73 3.95
N GLU A 222 -12.54 -11.30 2.96
CA GLU A 222 -12.92 -12.71 2.94
C GLU A 222 -11.69 -13.62 2.83
N ALA A 223 -10.73 -13.30 1.95
CA ALA A 223 -9.49 -14.08 1.83
C ALA A 223 -8.70 -14.14 3.14
N VAL A 224 -8.50 -13.00 3.80
CA VAL A 224 -7.75 -12.95 5.08
C VAL A 224 -8.54 -13.64 6.20
N SER A 225 -9.87 -13.52 6.21
CA SER A 225 -10.72 -14.11 7.26
C SER A 225 -10.85 -15.64 7.17
N ALA A 226 -10.44 -16.26 6.06
CA ALA A 226 -10.44 -17.71 5.90
C ALA A 226 -9.32 -18.39 6.73
N PHE A 227 -8.19 -17.69 6.94
CA PHE A 227 -7.01 -18.28 7.58
C PHE A 227 -7.12 -18.33 9.11
N ASP A 228 -7.04 -19.54 9.67
CA ASP A 228 -7.04 -19.82 11.12
C ASP A 228 -5.63 -19.73 11.77
N CYS A 229 -4.60 -19.41 10.99
CA CYS A 229 -3.22 -19.21 11.44
C CYS A 229 -3.13 -18.31 12.70
N ARG A 230 -2.26 -18.67 13.64
CA ARG A 230 -2.08 -17.93 14.90
C ARG A 230 -1.51 -16.54 14.65
N PHE A 231 -0.56 -16.44 13.73
CA PHE A 231 0.18 -15.22 13.48
C PHE A 231 -0.38 -14.46 12.27
N MET A 232 -0.59 -13.15 12.42
CA MET A 232 -0.99 -12.26 11.32
C MET A 232 -0.30 -10.91 11.38
N LEU A 233 0.25 -10.46 10.26
CA LEU A 233 0.91 -9.16 10.17
C LEU A 233 0.38 -8.35 8.99
N GLY A 234 -0.25 -7.22 9.28
CA GLY A 234 -0.57 -6.20 8.29
C GLY A 234 0.60 -5.24 8.07
N LEU A 235 0.94 -4.98 6.81
CA LEU A 235 2.00 -4.05 6.44
C LEU A 235 1.41 -2.86 5.67
N SER A 236 1.67 -1.63 6.12
CA SER A 236 1.18 -0.43 5.42
C SER A 236 2.15 0.75 5.49
N ALA A 237 2.20 1.54 4.42
CA ALA A 237 2.93 2.81 4.41
C ALA A 237 2.17 3.98 5.04
N THR A 238 0.83 3.89 5.12
CA THR A 238 -0.01 4.97 5.64
C THR A 238 -1.07 4.45 6.63
N PRO A 239 -1.23 5.10 7.78
CA PRO A 239 -2.27 4.73 8.76
C PRO A 239 -3.69 5.16 8.35
N TYR A 240 -3.82 6.11 7.41
CA TYR A 240 -5.10 6.71 7.04
C TYR A 240 -5.54 6.29 5.64
N ARG A 241 -6.78 5.77 5.53
CA ARG A 241 -7.45 5.51 4.26
C ARG A 241 -8.38 6.66 3.87
N ARG A 242 -8.62 6.80 2.55
CA ARG A 242 -9.44 7.87 1.95
C ARG A 242 -10.92 7.78 2.31
N ASP A 243 -11.43 6.57 2.53
CA ASP A 243 -12.84 6.25 2.78
C ASP A 243 -13.21 6.20 4.27
N GLY A 244 -12.26 6.47 5.17
CA GLY A 244 -12.49 6.43 6.62
C GLY A 244 -12.58 5.01 7.22
N LEU A 245 -12.39 3.96 6.41
CA LEU A 245 -12.56 2.57 6.83
C LEU A 245 -11.29 1.93 7.43
N SER A 246 -10.31 2.74 7.86
CA SER A 246 -9.06 2.24 8.49
C SER A 246 -9.33 1.28 9.66
N LYS A 247 -10.47 1.40 10.36
CA LYS A 247 -10.88 0.49 11.44
C LYS A 247 -10.99 -0.97 10.99
N LEU A 248 -11.35 -1.22 9.73
CA LEU A 248 -11.50 -2.58 9.18
C LEU A 248 -10.17 -3.34 9.18
N ILE A 249 -9.07 -2.65 8.93
CA ILE A 249 -7.74 -3.25 8.98
C ILE A 249 -7.49 -3.77 10.39
N TYR A 250 -7.81 -2.95 11.41
CA TYR A 250 -7.59 -3.34 12.81
C TYR A 250 -8.50 -4.48 13.25
N TRP A 251 -9.75 -4.51 12.78
CA TRP A 251 -10.68 -5.60 13.12
C TRP A 251 -10.30 -6.94 12.49
N HIS A 252 -9.58 -6.97 11.37
CA HIS A 252 -9.19 -8.23 10.73
C HIS A 252 -7.74 -8.63 11.06
N LEU A 253 -6.80 -7.69 11.03
CA LEU A 253 -5.37 -7.95 11.18
C LEU A 253 -4.82 -7.62 12.57
N GLY A 254 -5.56 -6.87 13.40
CA GLY A 254 -5.12 -6.46 14.73
C GLY A 254 -4.78 -4.98 14.85
N ASP A 255 -4.68 -4.50 16.08
CA ASP A 255 -4.32 -3.11 16.37
C ASP A 255 -2.92 -2.74 15.84
N GLN A 256 -2.65 -1.44 15.75
CA GLN A 256 -1.30 -0.96 15.47
C GLN A 256 -0.33 -1.44 16.55
N VAL A 257 0.70 -2.19 16.13
CA VAL A 257 1.75 -2.70 17.05
C VAL A 257 3.00 -1.84 17.02
N HIS A 258 3.35 -1.29 15.85
CA HIS A 258 4.50 -0.40 15.71
C HIS A 258 4.28 0.58 14.56
N ALA A 259 4.85 1.78 14.68
CA ALA A 259 4.86 2.77 13.61
C ALA A 259 6.23 3.46 13.52
N VAL A 260 6.92 3.20 12.41
CA VAL A 260 8.20 3.84 12.12
C VAL A 260 7.94 5.30 11.71
N LYS A 261 8.43 6.23 12.53
CA LYS A 261 8.32 7.67 12.25
C LYS A 261 9.29 8.08 11.14
N LYS A 262 8.80 8.83 10.15
CA LYS A 262 9.62 9.34 9.03
C LYS A 262 10.78 10.22 9.48
N SER A 263 10.58 11.07 10.48
CA SER A 263 11.63 11.94 11.02
C SER A 263 12.85 11.18 11.49
N ARG A 264 12.66 9.96 11.99
CA ARG A 264 13.75 9.04 12.36
C ARG A 264 14.49 8.51 11.12
N LEU A 265 13.77 8.17 10.06
CA LEU A 265 14.35 7.73 8.78
C LEU A 265 15.23 8.81 8.14
N ILE A 266 14.81 10.08 8.23
CA ILE A 266 15.58 11.21 7.72
C ILE A 266 16.84 11.43 8.58
N ARG A 267 16.69 11.41 9.92
CA ARG A 267 17.81 11.57 10.86
C ARG A 267 18.91 10.54 10.66
N GLU A 268 18.52 9.28 10.43
CA GLU A 268 19.44 8.17 10.21
C GLU A 268 19.88 8.04 8.73
N ARG A 269 19.70 9.08 7.90
CA ARG A 269 20.03 9.12 6.45
C ARG A 269 19.46 7.94 5.64
N SER A 270 18.38 7.34 6.12
CA SER A 270 17.72 6.21 5.47
C SER A 270 16.76 6.66 4.36
N ILE A 271 16.44 7.96 4.30
CA ILE A 271 15.63 8.63 3.26
C ILE A 271 16.25 10.00 2.97
N ILE A 272 16.28 10.41 1.71
CA ILE A 272 16.73 11.75 1.28
C ILE A 272 15.58 12.75 1.49
N LYS A 273 15.86 13.89 2.11
CA LYS A 273 14.87 14.97 2.25
C LYS A 273 14.58 15.59 0.87
N PRO A 274 13.31 15.65 0.43
CA PRO A 274 12.99 16.23 -0.86
C PRO A 274 13.11 17.74 -0.85
N GLU A 275 13.56 18.28 -1.98
CA GLU A 275 13.30 19.66 -2.38
C GLU A 275 12.01 19.72 -3.18
N ILE A 276 11.14 20.68 -2.87
CA ILE A 276 9.83 20.82 -3.50
C ILE A 276 9.83 22.07 -4.37
N VAL A 277 9.59 21.89 -5.66
CA VAL A 277 9.45 22.96 -6.65
C VAL A 277 7.98 23.04 -7.08
N ILE A 278 7.31 24.14 -6.73
CA ILE A 278 5.92 24.37 -7.14
C ILE A 278 5.94 25.22 -8.42
N ARG A 279 5.33 24.69 -9.48
CA ARG A 279 5.17 25.37 -10.77
C ARG A 279 3.72 25.76 -10.97
N GLN A 280 3.44 27.05 -11.06
CA GLN A 280 2.10 27.53 -11.42
C GLN A 280 1.93 27.44 -12.93
N THR A 281 0.84 26.82 -13.38
CA THR A 281 0.53 26.74 -14.81
C THR A 281 -0.43 27.86 -15.20
N GLY A 282 -0.38 28.26 -16.48
CA GLY A 282 -1.37 29.17 -17.07
C GLY A 282 -2.67 28.49 -17.48
N PHE A 283 -2.81 27.18 -17.23
CA PHE A 283 -3.89 26.36 -17.79
C PHE A 283 -5.28 26.83 -17.32
N ILE A 284 -6.17 26.98 -18.30
CA ILE A 284 -7.60 27.17 -18.12
C ILE A 284 -8.27 26.18 -19.08
N SER A 285 -9.21 25.41 -18.56
CA SER A 285 -9.93 24.41 -19.33
C SER A 285 -11.03 25.04 -20.17
N SER A 286 -11.16 24.56 -21.40
CA SER A 286 -12.27 24.86 -22.30
C SER A 286 -13.60 24.23 -21.84
N PHE A 287 -13.54 23.35 -20.84
CA PHE A 287 -14.69 22.66 -20.25
C PHE A 287 -14.93 23.09 -18.79
N ASN A 288 -16.20 23.09 -18.36
CA ASN A 288 -16.54 23.17 -16.94
C ASN A 288 -16.16 21.84 -16.24
N LEU A 289 -15.08 21.85 -15.46
CA LEU A 289 -14.57 20.65 -14.76
C LEU A 289 -15.52 20.09 -13.69
N THR A 290 -16.49 20.88 -13.24
CA THR A 290 -17.50 20.42 -12.26
C THR A 290 -18.46 19.42 -12.90
N GLU A 291 -18.78 19.62 -14.18
CA GLU A 291 -19.73 18.80 -14.93
C GLU A 291 -19.00 17.77 -15.81
N LYS A 292 -17.96 18.20 -16.52
CA LYS A 292 -17.25 17.41 -17.53
C LYS A 292 -15.80 17.16 -17.13
N TYR A 293 -15.60 16.62 -15.93
CA TYR A 293 -14.27 16.33 -15.39
C TYR A 293 -13.38 15.51 -16.35
N PRO A 294 -13.86 14.40 -16.98
CA PRO A 294 -12.99 13.63 -17.88
C PRO A 294 -12.50 14.41 -19.10
N ALA A 295 -13.35 15.28 -19.66
CA ALA A 295 -13.01 16.13 -20.79
C ALA A 295 -12.01 17.23 -20.38
N GLY A 296 -12.25 17.88 -19.24
CA GLY A 296 -11.31 18.88 -18.69
C GLY A 296 -9.94 18.29 -18.36
N ILE A 297 -9.86 17.03 -17.90
CA ILE A 297 -8.56 16.35 -17.74
C ILE A 297 -7.92 16.04 -19.09
N SER A 298 -8.70 15.67 -20.11
CA SER A 298 -8.16 15.46 -21.46
C SER A 298 -7.57 16.76 -22.03
N ASP A 299 -8.27 17.88 -21.83
CA ASP A 299 -7.84 19.22 -22.22
C ASP A 299 -6.56 19.64 -21.49
N LEU A 300 -6.49 19.41 -20.17
CA LEU A 300 -5.28 19.62 -19.35
C LEU A 300 -4.07 18.89 -19.93
N THR A 301 -4.22 17.59 -20.23
CA THR A 301 -3.12 16.76 -20.73
C THR A 301 -2.77 17.03 -22.19
N GLY A 302 -3.69 17.61 -22.95
CA GLY A 302 -3.49 18.01 -24.34
C GLY A 302 -2.99 19.45 -24.50
N ASN A 303 -2.86 20.21 -23.40
CA ASN A 303 -2.50 21.62 -23.46
C ASN A 303 -1.00 21.80 -23.82
N PRO A 304 -0.69 22.41 -25.00
CA PRO A 304 0.69 22.49 -25.47
C PRO A 304 1.59 23.36 -24.59
N GLU A 305 1.08 24.49 -24.07
CA GLU A 305 1.84 25.41 -23.22
C GLU A 305 2.24 24.75 -21.90
N ARG A 306 1.32 24.01 -21.29
CA ARG A 306 1.57 23.25 -20.06
C ARG A 306 2.56 22.12 -20.28
N ASN A 307 2.42 21.38 -21.39
CA ASN A 307 3.35 20.28 -21.70
C ASN A 307 4.75 20.82 -22.01
N LYS A 308 4.85 21.94 -22.71
CA LYS A 308 6.12 22.64 -22.94
C LYS A 308 6.77 23.07 -21.64
N LEU A 309 6.02 23.68 -20.71
CA LEU A 309 6.54 24.03 -19.38
C LEU A 309 7.12 22.82 -18.64
N ILE A 310 6.45 21.66 -18.70
CA ILE A 310 6.94 20.43 -18.07
C ILE A 310 8.25 19.96 -18.72
N VAL A 311 8.32 19.96 -20.04
CA VAL A 311 9.50 19.55 -20.80
C VAL A 311 10.68 20.49 -20.54
N ASP A 312 10.45 21.81 -20.61
CA ASP A 312 11.46 22.84 -20.31
C ASP A 312 12.04 22.65 -18.91
N ASP A 313 11.19 22.38 -17.90
CA ASP A 313 11.64 22.11 -16.53
C ASP A 313 12.49 20.83 -16.42
N VAL A 314 12.16 19.78 -17.18
CA VAL A 314 12.95 18.54 -17.22
C VAL A 314 14.30 18.78 -17.89
N VAL A 315 14.33 19.52 -18.99
CA VAL A 315 15.55 19.90 -19.70
C VAL A 315 16.44 20.75 -18.78
N ASP A 316 15.87 21.75 -18.12
CA ASP A 316 16.57 22.59 -17.15
C ASP A 316 17.11 21.80 -15.97
N TYR A 317 16.37 20.79 -15.50
CA TYR A 317 16.86 19.88 -14.47
C TYR A 317 18.14 19.16 -14.90
N PHE A 318 18.18 18.63 -16.13
CA PHE A 318 19.34 17.93 -16.68
C PHE A 318 20.55 18.83 -16.99
N ARG A 319 20.39 20.16 -17.06
CA ARG A 319 21.52 21.09 -17.26
C ARG A 319 22.48 21.15 -16.07
N GLY A 320 22.04 20.74 -14.87
CA GLY A 320 22.86 20.82 -13.66
C GLY A 320 22.70 19.64 -12.70
N ASN A 321 21.97 18.60 -13.09
CA ASN A 321 21.74 17.44 -12.25
C ASN A 321 21.82 16.16 -13.09
N ASP A 322 22.34 15.12 -12.46
CA ASP A 322 22.42 13.77 -13.03
C ASP A 322 21.34 12.85 -12.44
N GLY A 323 21.23 11.69 -13.07
CA GLY A 323 20.38 10.61 -12.62
C GLY A 323 19.00 10.58 -13.29
N PRO A 324 18.34 9.42 -13.24
CA PRO A 324 17.08 9.24 -13.95
C PRO A 324 15.95 10.08 -13.36
N VAL A 325 15.05 10.57 -14.22
CA VAL A 325 13.87 11.31 -13.81
C VAL A 325 12.60 10.51 -14.09
N LEU A 326 11.60 10.71 -13.23
CA LEU A 326 10.30 10.06 -13.35
C LEU A 326 9.21 11.11 -13.53
N ILE A 327 8.47 11.03 -14.62
CA ILE A 327 7.33 11.89 -14.93
C ILE A 327 6.04 11.08 -14.79
N LEU A 328 5.13 11.51 -13.91
CA LEU A 328 3.88 10.83 -13.64
C LEU A 328 2.68 11.54 -14.25
N SER A 329 1.87 10.77 -14.99
CA SER A 329 0.60 11.19 -15.55
C SER A 329 -0.51 10.16 -15.25
N ASP A 330 -1.78 10.52 -15.41
CA ASP A 330 -2.92 9.60 -15.32
C ASP A 330 -3.38 9.09 -16.69
N ARG A 331 -2.91 9.69 -17.79
CA ARG A 331 -3.25 9.33 -19.17
C ARG A 331 -2.06 8.71 -19.91
N LYS A 332 -2.33 7.62 -20.62
CA LYS A 332 -1.35 6.96 -21.50
C LYS A 332 -0.92 7.87 -22.65
N SER A 333 -1.88 8.52 -23.31
CA SER A 333 -1.62 9.48 -24.39
C SER A 333 -0.67 10.59 -23.94
N HIS A 334 -0.88 11.14 -22.76
CA HIS A 334 -0.01 12.17 -22.21
C HIS A 334 1.41 11.65 -21.92
N CYS A 335 1.56 10.41 -21.46
CA CYS A 335 2.89 9.81 -21.27
C CYS A 335 3.64 9.71 -22.61
N LEU A 336 2.95 9.31 -23.68
CA LEU A 336 3.51 9.22 -25.04
C LEU A 336 3.93 10.61 -25.54
N THR A 337 3.03 11.59 -25.45
CA THR A 337 3.30 12.97 -25.88
C THR A 337 4.52 13.56 -25.13
N LEU A 338 4.58 13.41 -23.80
CA LEU A 338 5.72 13.93 -23.04
C LEU A 338 7.02 13.21 -23.37
N SER A 339 7.00 11.88 -23.59
CA SER A 339 8.21 11.16 -24.00
C SER A 339 8.70 11.58 -25.37
N GLU A 340 7.80 11.79 -26.34
CA GLU A 340 8.14 12.26 -27.69
C GLU A 340 8.77 13.66 -27.62
N MET A 341 8.12 14.60 -26.92
CA MET A 341 8.65 15.96 -26.75
C MET A 341 10.01 16.00 -26.05
N LEU A 342 10.25 15.09 -25.08
CA LEU A 342 11.56 14.99 -24.42
C LEU A 342 12.64 14.47 -25.37
N VAL A 343 12.30 13.50 -26.22
CA VAL A 343 13.21 12.96 -27.24
C VAL A 343 13.58 14.04 -28.27
N ASP A 344 12.62 14.88 -28.67
CA ASP A 344 12.86 16.01 -29.57
C ASP A 344 13.85 17.03 -28.98
N GLU A 345 13.85 17.21 -27.66
CA GLU A 345 14.82 18.03 -26.91
C GLU A 345 16.15 17.29 -26.60
N GLY A 346 16.34 16.09 -27.14
CA GLY A 346 17.57 15.30 -26.98
C GLY A 346 17.67 14.51 -25.67
N ILE A 347 16.59 14.42 -24.89
CA ILE A 347 16.54 13.58 -23.69
C ILE A 347 16.09 12.17 -24.07
N ARG A 348 16.88 11.16 -23.70
CA ARG A 348 16.51 9.75 -23.90
C ARG A 348 15.35 9.38 -22.98
N ALA A 349 14.12 9.48 -23.48
CA ALA A 349 12.89 9.29 -22.73
C ALA A 349 12.07 8.11 -23.28
N GLU A 350 11.47 7.33 -22.38
CA GLU A 350 10.63 6.17 -22.73
C GLU A 350 9.30 6.20 -21.96
N PRO A 351 8.17 5.89 -22.63
CA PRO A 351 6.90 5.74 -21.95
C PRO A 351 6.82 4.38 -21.24
N LEU A 352 6.35 4.38 -19.98
CA LEU A 352 6.06 3.16 -19.23
C LEU A 352 4.56 3.11 -18.91
N ILE A 353 3.80 2.50 -19.82
CA ILE A 353 2.33 2.47 -19.78
C ILE A 353 1.79 1.03 -19.67
N GLY A 354 0.53 0.91 -19.23
CA GLY A 354 -0.10 -0.38 -18.91
C GLY A 354 -0.21 -1.36 -20.09
N ASP A 355 -0.17 -0.90 -21.33
CA ASP A 355 -0.31 -1.76 -22.52
C ASP A 355 1.01 -2.47 -22.90
N LEU A 356 2.12 -2.10 -22.26
CA LEU A 356 3.40 -2.77 -22.49
C LEU A 356 3.37 -4.18 -21.91
N SER A 357 3.90 -5.13 -22.70
CA SER A 357 4.13 -6.50 -22.26
C SER A 357 5.08 -6.56 -21.05
N THR A 358 5.02 -7.63 -20.28
CA THR A 358 5.93 -7.82 -19.13
C THR A 358 7.41 -7.79 -19.54
N SER A 359 7.74 -8.34 -20.73
CA SER A 359 9.11 -8.26 -21.26
C SER A 359 9.51 -6.82 -21.51
N LYS A 360 8.67 -6.05 -22.22
CA LYS A 360 9.00 -4.68 -22.58
C LYS A 360 9.13 -3.77 -21.36
N ARG A 361 8.30 -3.97 -20.34
CA ARG A 361 8.46 -3.26 -19.06
C ARG A 361 9.81 -3.56 -18.40
N ARG A 362 10.24 -4.83 -18.39
CA ARG A 362 11.55 -5.22 -17.85
C ARG A 362 12.70 -4.60 -18.64
N GLU A 363 12.59 -4.56 -19.96
CA GLU A 363 13.57 -3.91 -20.85
C GLU A 363 13.72 -2.43 -20.52
N VAL A 364 12.61 -1.67 -20.44
CA VAL A 364 12.65 -0.24 -20.09
C VAL A 364 13.28 -0.02 -18.70
N VAL A 365 12.94 -0.87 -17.73
CA VAL A 365 13.54 -0.83 -16.39
C VAL A 365 15.03 -1.20 -16.39
N ALA A 366 15.47 -2.10 -17.28
CA ALA A 366 16.88 -2.43 -17.44
C ALA A 366 17.64 -1.28 -18.12
N ALA A 367 17.07 -0.70 -19.19
CA ALA A 367 17.67 0.41 -19.94
C ALA A 367 17.88 1.65 -19.05
N ILE A 368 16.94 1.99 -18.17
CA ILE A 368 17.14 3.10 -17.22
C ILE A 368 18.21 2.79 -16.17
N ARG A 369 18.36 1.53 -15.75
CA ARG A 369 19.43 1.12 -14.82
C ARG A 369 20.80 1.12 -15.50
N ALA A 370 20.85 0.82 -16.79
CA ALA A 370 22.06 0.88 -17.61
C ALA A 370 22.45 2.32 -18.00
N GLY A 371 21.60 3.32 -17.74
CA GLY A 371 21.82 4.71 -18.14
C GLY A 371 21.58 4.97 -19.63
N GLU A 372 20.91 4.04 -20.32
CA GLU A 372 20.48 4.18 -21.72
C GLU A 372 19.24 5.08 -21.83
N VAL A 373 18.39 5.06 -20.79
CA VAL A 373 17.22 5.93 -20.65
C VAL A 373 17.44 6.89 -19.49
N GLN A 374 17.17 8.17 -19.72
CA GLN A 374 17.29 9.25 -18.72
C GLN A 374 15.94 9.60 -18.08
N ALA A 375 14.84 9.51 -18.83
CA ALA A 375 13.52 9.89 -18.36
C ALA A 375 12.48 8.78 -18.61
N ILE A 376 11.62 8.53 -17.63
CA ILE A 376 10.44 7.66 -17.81
C ILE A 376 9.17 8.47 -17.64
N CYS A 377 8.30 8.42 -18.64
CA CYS A 377 6.95 8.95 -18.58
C CYS A 377 5.97 7.82 -18.28
N ALA A 378 5.45 7.75 -17.05
CA ALA A 378 4.68 6.61 -16.59
C ALA A 378 3.29 6.98 -16.06
N THR A 379 2.36 6.04 -16.19
CA THR A 379 1.07 6.20 -15.53
C THR A 379 1.20 5.98 -14.03
N GLY A 380 0.56 6.84 -13.23
CA GLY A 380 0.65 6.80 -11.78
C GLY A 380 0.28 5.45 -11.16
N ASN A 381 -0.69 4.73 -11.75
CA ASN A 381 -1.08 3.40 -11.27
C ASN A 381 0.03 2.36 -11.45
N LEU A 382 0.80 2.44 -12.53
CA LEU A 382 1.88 1.49 -12.82
C LEU A 382 3.10 1.71 -11.93
N ILE A 383 3.38 2.97 -11.59
CA ILE A 383 4.45 3.32 -10.63
C ILE A 383 3.97 3.14 -9.18
N GLY A 384 2.67 3.29 -8.95
CA GLY A 384 2.04 3.19 -7.63
C GLY A 384 2.21 1.83 -6.97
N GLU A 385 2.30 0.74 -7.75
CA GLU A 385 2.32 -0.64 -7.26
C GLU A 385 3.50 -1.40 -7.91
N GLY A 386 4.50 -1.82 -7.13
CA GLY A 386 5.59 -2.71 -7.60
C GLY A 386 6.77 -2.11 -8.40
N PHE A 387 6.77 -0.83 -8.80
CA PHE A 387 7.92 -0.21 -9.50
C PHE A 387 9.03 0.27 -8.53
N ASP A 388 10.26 -0.24 -8.67
CA ASP A 388 11.41 0.12 -7.82
C ASP A 388 12.55 0.75 -8.64
N LEU A 389 12.69 2.08 -8.54
CA LEU A 389 13.78 2.86 -9.13
C LEU A 389 14.41 3.79 -8.08
N PRO A 390 15.21 3.26 -7.14
CA PRO A 390 15.85 4.07 -6.10
C PRO A 390 16.79 5.15 -6.65
N ALA A 391 17.37 4.93 -7.84
CA ALA A 391 18.28 5.84 -8.50
C ALA A 391 17.61 7.15 -8.98
N ALA A 392 16.28 7.20 -9.07
CA ALA A 392 15.58 8.38 -9.59
C ALA A 392 15.90 9.64 -8.76
N SER A 393 16.39 10.69 -9.40
CA SER A 393 16.83 11.93 -8.75
C SER A 393 15.75 13.03 -8.75
N ALA A 394 14.77 12.96 -9.65
CA ALA A 394 13.60 13.83 -9.64
C ALA A 394 12.27 13.12 -9.97
N LEU A 395 11.19 13.71 -9.43
CA LEU A 395 9.80 13.32 -9.66
C LEU A 395 9.01 14.51 -10.19
N PHE A 396 8.41 14.39 -11.37
CA PHE A 396 7.55 15.39 -11.97
C PHE A 396 6.10 14.93 -11.93
N LEU A 397 5.25 15.63 -11.19
CA LEU A 397 3.83 15.31 -11.03
C LEU A 397 3.00 16.06 -12.07
N ALA A 398 2.93 15.52 -13.29
CA ALA A 398 2.25 16.14 -14.43
C ALA A 398 0.71 15.99 -14.40
N MET A 399 0.12 15.53 -13.29
CA MET A 399 -1.32 15.25 -13.14
C MET A 399 -1.87 15.78 -11.80
N PRO A 400 -3.18 16.11 -11.72
CA PRO A 400 -3.81 16.52 -10.48
C PRO A 400 -4.01 15.34 -9.51
N ILE A 401 -3.50 15.45 -8.29
CA ILE A 401 -3.61 14.40 -7.26
C ILE A 401 -4.49 14.84 -6.10
N LYS A 402 -5.65 14.19 -5.94
CA LYS A 402 -6.63 14.52 -4.88
C LYS A 402 -6.31 13.94 -3.50
N PHE A 403 -5.31 13.05 -3.38
CA PHE A 403 -5.02 12.33 -2.13
C PHE A 403 -3.54 12.43 -1.71
N SER A 404 -3.30 13.03 -0.55
CA SER A 404 -1.94 13.22 0.00
C SER A 404 -1.16 11.91 0.21
N GLY A 405 -1.83 10.80 0.54
CA GLY A 405 -1.14 9.51 0.73
C GLY A 405 -0.54 8.96 -0.56
N ARG A 406 -1.19 9.19 -1.71
CA ARG A 406 -0.67 8.80 -3.03
C ARG A 406 0.58 9.60 -3.40
N VAL A 407 0.59 10.91 -3.11
CA VAL A 407 1.78 11.75 -3.28
C VAL A 407 2.94 11.24 -2.41
N ILE A 408 2.66 10.91 -1.15
CA ILE A 408 3.67 10.33 -0.23
C ILE A 408 4.23 9.00 -0.77
N GLN A 409 3.38 8.15 -1.35
CA GLN A 409 3.80 6.88 -1.95
C GLN A 409 4.71 7.11 -3.14
N TYR A 410 4.32 7.96 -4.10
CA TYR A 410 5.13 8.28 -5.27
C TYR A 410 6.45 8.92 -4.87
N ALA A 411 6.40 9.94 -4.01
CA ALA A 411 7.59 10.59 -3.47
C ALA A 411 8.52 9.56 -2.83
N GLY A 412 8.04 8.73 -1.89
CA GLY A 412 8.89 7.79 -1.16
C GLY A 412 9.52 6.67 -2.01
N ARG A 413 9.15 6.52 -3.28
CA ARG A 413 9.91 5.70 -4.24
C ARG A 413 11.16 6.41 -4.74
N VAL A 414 11.07 7.72 -4.93
CA VAL A 414 12.15 8.63 -5.35
C VAL A 414 12.99 9.13 -4.16
N LEU A 415 12.53 9.05 -2.91
CA LEU A 415 13.33 9.50 -1.76
C LEU A 415 14.33 8.46 -1.21
N ARG A 416 14.42 7.28 -1.85
CA ARG A 416 15.35 6.23 -1.41
C ARG A 416 16.80 6.65 -1.69
N PRO A 417 17.75 6.41 -0.77
CA PRO A 417 19.17 6.56 -1.05
C PRO A 417 19.61 5.59 -2.15
N ALA A 418 20.52 6.03 -3.00
CA ALA A 418 21.20 5.22 -4.00
C ALA A 418 22.67 5.67 -4.12
N PRO A 419 23.60 4.81 -4.56
CA PRO A 419 24.97 5.24 -4.82
C PRO A 419 25.01 6.45 -5.76
N GLY A 420 25.78 7.48 -5.39
CA GLY A 420 25.86 8.73 -6.16
C GLY A 420 24.65 9.66 -6.04
N LYS A 421 23.64 9.32 -5.24
CA LYS A 421 22.42 10.13 -5.08
C LYS A 421 22.38 10.84 -3.73
N ASN A 422 22.42 12.16 -3.83
CA ASN A 422 22.53 13.10 -2.71
C ASN A 422 21.37 14.13 -2.70
N ARG A 423 20.55 14.19 -3.76
CA ARG A 423 19.40 15.08 -3.88
C ARG A 423 18.18 14.32 -4.41
N ALA A 424 17.00 14.77 -4.02
CA ALA A 424 15.73 14.33 -4.58
C ALA A 424 14.84 15.55 -4.75
N VAL A 425 14.39 15.83 -5.98
CA VAL A 425 13.56 17.01 -6.30
C VAL A 425 12.16 16.55 -6.72
N ILE A 426 11.12 17.22 -6.23
CA ILE A 426 9.73 16.97 -6.62
C ILE A 426 9.17 18.23 -7.25
N TYR A 427 8.79 18.14 -8.52
CA TYR A 427 8.08 19.19 -9.27
C TYR A 427 6.57 18.94 -9.20
N ASP A 428 5.83 19.96 -8.79
CA ASP A 428 4.37 19.94 -8.71
C ASP A 428 3.76 21.04 -9.58
N TYR A 429 2.99 20.63 -10.59
CA TYR A 429 2.32 21.55 -11.52
C TYR A 429 0.93 21.88 -11.00
N VAL A 430 0.78 23.10 -10.48
CA VAL A 430 -0.44 23.60 -9.85
C VAL A 430 -1.25 24.44 -10.82
N ASP A 431 -2.40 23.90 -11.23
CA ASP A 431 -3.35 24.53 -12.13
C ASP A 431 -4.32 25.43 -11.33
N SER A 432 -3.81 26.55 -10.79
CA SER A 432 -4.52 27.40 -9.81
C SER A 432 -5.69 28.20 -10.38
N ARG A 433 -5.74 28.38 -11.70
CA ARG A 433 -6.84 29.07 -12.39
C ARG A 433 -8.10 28.20 -12.52
N GLU A 434 -8.00 26.91 -12.23
CA GLU A 434 -9.12 25.98 -12.24
C GLU A 434 -9.59 25.63 -10.81
N PRO A 435 -10.74 26.13 -10.34
CA PRO A 435 -11.20 25.93 -8.95
C PRO A 435 -11.27 24.45 -8.53
N VAL A 436 -11.66 23.57 -9.47
CA VAL A 436 -11.76 22.12 -9.24
C VAL A 436 -10.38 21.49 -8.99
N LEU A 437 -9.31 22.05 -9.58
CA LEU A 437 -7.95 21.54 -9.46
C LEU A 437 -7.18 22.13 -8.28
N VAL A 438 -7.58 23.30 -7.76
CA VAL A 438 -7.04 23.90 -6.52
C VAL A 438 -7.07 22.92 -5.34
N ALA A 439 -8.14 22.13 -5.23
CA ALA A 439 -8.26 21.10 -4.18
C ALA A 439 -7.16 20.03 -4.27
N SER A 440 -6.72 19.68 -5.48
CA SER A 440 -5.61 18.75 -5.72
C SER A 440 -4.29 19.37 -5.26
N GLY A 441 -4.01 20.63 -5.63
CA GLY A 441 -2.82 21.36 -5.16
C GLY A 441 -2.74 21.42 -3.63
N LYS A 442 -3.86 21.70 -2.95
CA LYS A 442 -3.93 21.65 -1.47
C LYS A 442 -3.64 20.26 -0.91
N ALA A 443 -4.08 19.19 -1.57
CA ALA A 443 -3.78 17.82 -1.15
C ALA A 443 -2.29 17.49 -1.29
N CYS A 444 -1.64 17.95 -2.36
CA CYS A 444 -0.20 17.86 -2.55
C CYS A 444 0.58 18.63 -1.48
N GLN A 445 0.20 19.88 -1.19
CA GLN A 445 0.84 20.68 -0.13
C GLN A 445 0.80 19.99 1.24
N ARG A 446 -0.35 19.40 1.62
CA ARG A 446 -0.45 18.60 2.85
C ARG A 446 0.47 17.38 2.84
N ALA A 447 0.74 16.79 1.67
CA ALA A 447 1.70 15.71 1.54
C ALA A 447 3.14 16.21 1.73
N TYR A 448 3.50 17.35 1.14
CA TYR A 448 4.83 17.94 1.27
C TYR A 448 5.16 18.33 2.70
N GLN A 449 4.21 18.93 3.43
CA GLN A 449 4.36 19.19 4.86
C GLN A 449 4.71 17.91 5.64
N LYS A 450 4.14 16.75 5.27
CA LYS A 450 4.45 15.44 5.88
C LYS A 450 5.71 14.77 5.34
N LEU A 451 6.32 15.31 4.28
CA LEU A 451 7.57 14.82 3.70
C LEU A 451 8.77 15.66 4.16
N THR A 452 8.55 16.93 4.48
CA THR A 452 9.60 17.88 4.89
C THR A 452 9.66 18.14 6.40
N ALA A 453 8.59 17.83 7.14
CA ALA A 453 8.59 17.75 8.62
C ALA A 453 9.21 16.44 9.11
#